data_AF-A0A1I7X2B7-F1
#
_entry.id   AF-A0A1I7X2B7-F1
#
_cell.length_a   1.000
_cell.length_b   1.000
_cell.length_c   1.000
_cell.angle_alpha   90.00
_cell.angle_beta   90.00
_cell.angle_gamma   90.00
#
_symmetry.space_group_name_H-M   'P 1'
#
loop_
_entity.id
_entity.type
_entity.pdbx_description
1 polymer ?
#
loop_
_entity_poly.entity_id
_entity_poly.type
_entity_poly.pdbx_seq_one_letter_code
_entity_poly.pdbx_strand_id
1 'polypeptide(L)'
;MGCGISVGLSLLFPLSYVGFLYVMDRNGTDRNDPASVKKRFIAAGINNVLSMTVTWIVLNQKDNHPLRSMGFRLDGSFNALVIPSVLVGVLYTGQWLMMYFDGQLKYIFSTREWRHSVVQITWVRDAIMAPITEEITFRCCSASLMIQCLSRSHTILICPLLFAASHFHHVGDDMRKGFSFSQAINRRAFQFLYTYVFGAYATYLFISTGHALAPIITHSLCNSLGLPLIMEIYGYPKRSQRNALWSAYFLGIAGFITLNMFCLEDLKEVTTITRFVEIVLPVFTRLTLNIMGYLISYEDIRMCKKGCT
;
A
#
# COMPACT_ATOMS: atom_id res chain seq x y z
N MET A 1 -0.10 32.08 0.33
CA MET A 1 -1.39 31.36 0.17
C MET A 1 -1.87 30.76 1.49
N GLY A 2 -3.18 30.72 1.73
CA GLY A 2 -3.80 30.23 2.98
C GLY A 2 -3.98 28.71 3.03
N CYS A 3 -4.21 28.17 4.23
CA CYS A 3 -4.34 26.73 4.48
C CYS A 3 -5.42 26.04 3.65
N GLY A 4 -6.52 26.74 3.34
CA GLY A 4 -7.62 26.21 2.51
C GLY A 4 -7.17 25.72 1.13
N ILE A 5 -6.23 26.44 0.47
CA ILE A 5 -5.74 26.02 -0.85
C ILE A 5 -4.86 24.77 -0.73
N SER A 6 -4.00 24.70 0.29
CA SER A 6 -3.12 23.53 0.49
C SER A 6 -3.94 22.28 0.80
N VAL A 7 -4.94 22.38 1.67
CA VAL A 7 -5.87 21.28 1.97
C VAL A 7 -6.69 20.91 0.73
N GLY A 8 -7.26 21.89 0.01
CA GLY A 8 -8.03 21.64 -1.21
C GLY A 8 -7.22 20.91 -2.29
N LEU A 9 -6.00 21.34 -2.56
CA LEU A 9 -5.09 20.68 -3.51
C LEU A 9 -4.70 19.26 -3.04
N SER A 10 -4.44 19.09 -1.74
CA SER A 10 -4.11 17.78 -1.17
C SER A 10 -5.23 16.75 -1.37
N LEU A 11 -6.49 17.20 -1.38
CA LEU A 11 -7.65 16.35 -1.67
C LEU A 11 -7.87 16.16 -3.17
N LEU A 12 -7.58 17.20 -3.97
CA LEU A 12 -7.74 17.17 -5.42
C LEU A 12 -6.76 16.22 -6.12
N PHE A 13 -5.49 16.16 -5.69
CA PHE A 13 -4.48 15.35 -6.39
C PHE A 13 -4.80 13.86 -6.47
N PRO A 14 -5.23 13.19 -5.37
CA PRO A 14 -5.71 11.81 -5.43
C PRO A 14 -6.86 11.61 -6.41
N LEU A 15 -7.84 12.52 -6.40
CA LEU A 15 -9.00 12.45 -7.27
C LEU A 15 -8.60 12.62 -8.74
N SER A 16 -7.70 13.57 -9.01
CA SER A 16 -7.15 13.77 -10.36
C SER A 16 -6.36 12.56 -10.83
N TYR A 17 -5.54 11.95 -9.97
CA TYR A 17 -4.77 10.76 -10.32
C TYR A 17 -5.68 9.62 -10.78
N VAL A 18 -6.69 9.28 -9.98
CA VAL A 18 -7.69 8.25 -10.35
C VAL A 18 -8.44 8.65 -11.62
N GLY A 19 -8.86 9.91 -11.72
CA GLY A 19 -9.57 10.43 -12.90
C GLY A 19 -8.77 10.30 -14.20
N PHE A 20 -7.49 10.66 -14.18
CA PHE A 20 -6.59 10.54 -15.35
C PHE A 20 -6.44 9.08 -15.80
N LEU A 21 -6.28 8.15 -14.87
CA LEU A 21 -6.22 6.72 -15.19
C LEU A 21 -7.48 6.26 -15.93
N TYR A 22 -8.66 6.66 -15.44
CA TYR A 22 -9.94 6.31 -16.04
C TYR A 22 -10.18 6.94 -17.41
N VAL A 23 -9.85 8.22 -17.56
CA VAL A 23 -10.05 8.93 -18.82
C VAL A 23 -9.16 8.33 -19.90
N MET A 24 -7.90 8.05 -19.59
CA MET A 24 -6.94 7.52 -20.56
C MET A 24 -7.20 6.05 -20.91
N ASP A 25 -7.73 5.26 -19.97
CA ASP A 25 -8.04 3.84 -20.15
C ASP A 25 -9.56 3.56 -20.24
N ARG A 26 -10.34 4.52 -20.74
CA ARG A 26 -11.80 4.44 -20.77
C ARG A 26 -12.36 3.23 -21.52
N ASN A 27 -11.64 2.76 -22.53
CA ASN A 27 -12.03 1.62 -23.37
C ASN A 27 -11.29 0.32 -22.98
N GLY A 28 -10.53 0.31 -21.88
CA GLY A 28 -9.84 -0.87 -21.40
C GLY A 28 -10.81 -1.86 -20.78
N THR A 29 -10.84 -3.10 -21.28
CA THR A 29 -11.66 -4.19 -20.72
C THR A 29 -10.95 -4.91 -19.58
N ASP A 30 -9.62 -5.06 -19.65
CA ASP A 30 -8.78 -5.61 -18.60
C ASP A 30 -7.62 -4.67 -18.27
N ARG A 31 -7.50 -4.31 -16.99
CA ARG A 31 -6.40 -3.49 -16.45
C ARG A 31 -5.03 -4.18 -16.51
N ASN A 32 -5.01 -5.49 -16.68
CA ASN A 32 -3.79 -6.28 -16.83
C ASN A 32 -3.36 -6.40 -18.28
N ASP A 33 -4.18 -5.95 -19.24
CA ASP A 33 -3.79 -5.92 -20.64
C ASP A 33 -2.59 -4.96 -20.84
N PRO A 34 -1.53 -5.36 -21.56
CA PRO A 34 -0.36 -4.53 -21.77
C PRO A 34 -0.65 -3.14 -22.34
N ALA A 35 -1.67 -2.98 -23.20
CA ALA A 35 -2.02 -1.68 -23.74
C ALA A 35 -2.69 -0.79 -22.68
N SER A 36 -3.57 -1.36 -21.84
CA SER A 36 -4.15 -0.67 -20.69
C SER A 36 -3.08 -0.21 -19.70
N VAL A 37 -2.13 -1.09 -19.35
CA VAL A 37 -1.02 -0.76 -18.42
C VAL A 37 -0.18 0.42 -18.96
N LYS A 38 0.18 0.40 -20.25
CA LYS A 38 0.94 1.51 -20.87
C LYS A 38 0.18 2.84 -20.83
N LYS A 39 -1.13 2.84 -21.15
CA LYS A 39 -1.97 4.04 -21.10
C LYS A 39 -2.05 4.62 -19.69
N ARG A 40 -2.25 3.75 -18.70
CA ARG A 40 -2.30 4.12 -17.28
C ARG A 40 -0.96 4.67 -16.77
N PHE A 41 0.18 4.10 -17.21
CA PHE A 41 1.50 4.65 -16.90
C PHE A 41 1.69 6.06 -17.39
N ILE A 42 1.33 6.33 -18.65
CA ILE A 42 1.44 7.66 -19.24
C ILE A 42 0.53 8.64 -18.47
N ALA A 43 -0.71 8.24 -18.16
CA ALA A 43 -1.64 9.05 -17.39
C ALA A 43 -1.13 9.36 -15.98
N ALA A 44 -0.59 8.37 -15.27
CA ALA A 44 0.01 8.54 -13.95
C ALA A 44 1.21 9.50 -13.99
N GLY A 45 2.09 9.34 -14.99
CA GLY A 45 3.25 10.22 -15.18
C GLY A 45 2.86 11.68 -15.46
N ILE A 46 1.89 11.91 -16.34
CA ILE A 46 1.38 13.26 -16.62
C ILE A 46 0.79 13.88 -15.34
N ASN A 47 -0.03 13.12 -14.60
CA ASN A 47 -0.61 13.60 -13.34
C ASN A 47 0.49 13.94 -12.31
N ASN A 48 1.52 13.10 -12.16
CA ASN A 48 2.65 13.37 -11.28
C ASN A 48 3.35 14.68 -11.65
N VAL A 49 3.70 14.89 -12.91
CA VAL A 49 4.37 16.13 -13.36
C VAL A 49 3.52 17.35 -13.04
N LEU A 50 2.22 17.30 -13.31
CA LEU A 50 1.29 18.39 -13.01
C LEU A 50 1.18 18.65 -11.49
N SER A 51 0.90 17.61 -10.69
CA SER A 51 0.78 17.73 -9.24
C SER A 51 2.08 18.21 -8.60
N MET A 52 3.23 17.70 -9.04
CA MET A 52 4.54 18.13 -8.53
C MET A 52 4.80 19.59 -8.85
N THR A 53 4.51 20.04 -10.07
CA THR A 53 4.68 21.43 -10.48
C THR A 53 3.82 22.35 -9.62
N VAL A 54 2.55 22.01 -9.43
CA VAL A 54 1.64 22.80 -8.59
C VAL A 54 2.10 22.82 -7.13
N THR A 55 2.46 21.66 -6.56
CA THR A 55 2.99 21.59 -5.19
C THR A 55 4.25 22.41 -5.02
N TRP A 56 5.18 22.33 -5.98
CA TRP A 56 6.41 23.13 -5.96
C TRP A 56 6.10 24.64 -5.95
N ILE A 57 5.21 25.11 -6.83
CA ILE A 57 4.78 26.53 -6.87
C ILE A 57 4.22 26.96 -5.52
N VAL A 58 3.38 26.13 -4.89
CA VAL A 58 2.74 26.45 -3.61
C VAL A 58 3.75 26.47 -2.46
N LEU A 59 4.63 25.47 -2.38
CA LEU A 59 5.63 25.36 -1.32
C LEU A 59 6.72 26.43 -1.44
N ASN A 60 7.12 26.80 -2.67
CA ASN A 60 8.14 27.82 -2.92
C ASN A 60 7.77 29.22 -2.39
N GLN A 61 6.51 29.45 -2.02
CA GLN A 61 6.08 30.68 -1.36
C GLN A 61 6.44 30.75 0.13
N LYS A 62 6.71 29.62 0.77
CA LYS A 62 6.93 29.50 2.22
C LYS A 62 8.26 28.85 2.58
N ASP A 63 8.75 27.97 1.72
CA ASP A 63 9.98 27.21 1.92
C ASP A 63 10.97 27.52 0.80
N ASN A 64 12.23 27.76 1.19
CA ASN A 64 13.34 28.01 0.27
C ASN A 64 13.80 26.74 -0.47
N HIS A 65 13.41 25.55 0.01
CA HIS A 65 13.77 24.26 -0.57
C HIS A 65 12.56 23.34 -0.77
N PRO A 66 11.58 23.74 -1.62
CA PRO A 66 10.32 23.02 -1.79
C PRO A 66 10.49 21.56 -2.22
N LEU A 67 11.48 21.25 -3.06
CA LEU A 67 11.76 19.86 -3.46
C LEU A 67 12.19 18.99 -2.28
N ARG A 68 12.94 19.55 -1.31
CA ARG A 68 13.31 18.83 -0.09
C ARG A 68 12.08 18.58 0.79
N SER A 69 11.17 19.55 0.90
CA SER A 69 9.89 19.37 1.60
C SER A 69 9.00 18.31 0.96
N MET A 70 9.08 18.14 -0.37
CA MET A 70 8.44 17.05 -1.10
C MET A 70 9.16 15.70 -0.95
N GLY A 71 10.27 15.65 -0.22
CA GLY A 71 11.07 14.44 0.03
C GLY A 71 12.10 14.10 -1.05
N PHE A 72 12.33 14.99 -2.03
CA PHE A 72 13.36 14.82 -3.05
C PHE A 72 14.69 15.39 -2.57
N ARG A 73 15.53 14.52 -2.01
CA ARG A 73 16.88 14.85 -1.53
C ARG A 73 17.80 13.62 -1.61
N LEU A 74 19.10 13.88 -1.79
CA LEU A 74 20.13 12.84 -1.93
C LEU A 74 20.83 12.51 -0.59
N ASP A 75 20.91 13.49 0.30
CA ASP A 75 21.50 13.32 1.62
C ASP A 75 20.63 12.40 2.47
N GLY A 76 21.18 11.27 2.93
CA GLY A 76 20.43 10.29 3.72
C GLY A 76 19.65 9.25 2.91
N SER A 77 19.73 9.23 1.57
CA SER A 77 19.00 8.28 0.72
C SER A 77 19.30 6.81 1.06
N PHE A 78 20.53 6.49 1.46
CA PHE A 78 20.90 5.14 1.89
C PHE A 78 20.08 4.69 3.10
N ASN A 79 20.00 5.52 4.15
CA ASN A 79 19.21 5.23 5.34
C ASN A 79 17.70 5.17 5.03
N ALA A 80 17.22 6.08 4.17
CA ALA A 80 15.83 6.10 3.72
C ALA A 80 15.43 4.85 2.92
N LEU A 81 16.38 4.14 2.31
CA LEU A 81 16.14 2.85 1.65
C LEU A 81 16.29 1.68 2.62
N VAL A 82 17.40 1.63 3.36
CA VAL A 82 17.79 0.47 4.17
C VAL A 82 16.90 0.31 5.39
N ILE A 83 16.68 1.38 6.18
CA ILE A 83 15.94 1.28 7.44
C ILE A 83 14.50 0.80 7.21
N PRO A 84 13.69 1.42 6.31
CA PRO A 84 12.33 0.94 6.04
C PRO A 84 12.31 -0.47 5.45
N SER A 85 13.28 -0.82 4.60
CA SER A 85 13.38 -2.18 4.04
C SER A 85 13.62 -3.23 5.12
N VAL A 86 14.48 -2.94 6.10
CA VAL A 86 14.73 -3.84 7.24
C VAL A 86 13.48 -3.94 8.12
N LEU A 87 12.82 -2.81 8.43
CA LEU A 87 11.60 -2.81 9.22
C LEU A 87 10.51 -3.66 8.56
N VAL A 88 10.24 -3.45 7.27
CA VAL A 88 9.30 -4.27 6.51
C VAL A 88 9.77 -5.73 6.46
N GLY A 89 11.05 -5.99 6.24
CA GLY A 89 11.61 -7.36 6.30
C GLY A 89 11.29 -8.07 7.61
N VAL A 90 11.44 -7.38 8.75
CA VAL A 90 11.10 -7.89 10.09
C VAL A 90 9.59 -8.12 10.23
N LEU A 91 8.75 -7.18 9.77
CA LEU A 91 7.30 -7.35 9.78
C LEU A 91 6.86 -8.62 9.02
N TYR A 92 7.52 -8.92 7.90
CA TYR A 92 7.22 -10.07 7.04
C TYR A 92 7.93 -11.38 7.46
N THR A 93 8.53 -11.46 8.66
CA THR A 93 9.22 -12.68 9.15
C THR A 93 8.37 -13.95 9.02
N GLY A 94 7.07 -13.87 9.33
CA GLY A 94 6.15 -15.00 9.14
C GLY A 94 5.98 -15.42 7.67
N GLN A 95 5.90 -14.45 6.75
CA GLN A 95 5.80 -14.70 5.31
C GLN A 95 7.09 -15.33 4.76
N TRP A 96 8.26 -14.85 5.19
CA TRP A 96 9.55 -15.45 4.81
C TRP A 96 9.64 -16.92 5.23
N LEU A 97 9.19 -17.23 6.45
CA LEU A 97 9.17 -18.60 6.95
C LEU A 97 8.19 -19.49 6.18
N MET A 98 7.04 -18.94 5.80
CA MET A 98 6.05 -19.62 4.95
C MET A 98 6.65 -19.98 3.58
N MET A 99 7.25 -18.99 2.90
CA MET A 99 7.94 -19.20 1.62
C MET A 99 9.11 -20.19 1.72
N TYR A 100 9.78 -20.25 2.87
CA TYR A 100 10.81 -21.24 3.13
C TYR A 100 10.22 -22.66 3.21
N PHE A 101 9.15 -22.86 3.98
CA PHE A 101 8.48 -24.17 4.07
C PHE A 101 7.89 -24.64 2.75
N ASP A 102 7.42 -23.71 1.92
CA ASP A 102 6.87 -24.02 0.60
C ASP A 102 7.96 -24.17 -0.48
N GLY A 103 9.23 -24.03 -0.11
CA GLY A 103 10.36 -24.13 -1.03
C GLY A 103 10.39 -23.02 -2.11
N GLN A 104 9.69 -21.90 -1.87
CA GLN A 104 9.60 -20.77 -2.78
C GLN A 104 10.75 -19.76 -2.61
N LEU A 105 11.46 -19.79 -1.48
CA LEU A 105 12.53 -18.85 -1.18
C LEU A 105 13.63 -18.82 -2.27
N LYS A 106 13.90 -19.97 -2.90
CA LYS A 106 14.88 -20.10 -3.99
C LYS A 106 14.54 -19.24 -5.23
N TYR A 107 13.25 -18.98 -5.48
CA TYR A 107 12.84 -18.19 -6.64
C TYR A 107 13.14 -16.71 -6.45
N ILE A 108 13.11 -16.22 -5.20
CA ILE A 108 13.48 -14.84 -4.86
C ILE A 108 14.97 -14.58 -5.09
N PHE A 109 15.83 -15.60 -4.97
CA PHE A 109 17.27 -15.46 -5.25
C PHE A 109 17.65 -15.94 -6.66
N SER A 110 16.68 -16.31 -7.49
CA SER A 110 16.93 -16.83 -8.84
C SER A 110 17.03 -15.70 -9.86
N THR A 111 18.23 -15.47 -10.40
CA THR A 111 18.47 -14.45 -11.45
C THR A 111 17.60 -14.66 -12.69
N ARG A 112 17.26 -15.91 -13.02
CA ARG A 112 16.38 -16.25 -14.15
C ARG A 112 14.96 -15.75 -13.93
N GLU A 113 14.43 -15.97 -12.73
CA GLU A 113 13.07 -15.51 -12.40
C GLU A 113 13.01 -13.98 -12.38
N TRP A 114 14.02 -13.32 -11.82
CA TRP A 114 14.14 -11.86 -11.90
C TRP A 114 14.16 -11.34 -13.34
N ARG A 115 14.95 -11.95 -14.23
CA ARG A 115 14.98 -11.58 -15.66
C ARG A 115 13.62 -11.72 -16.32
N HIS A 116 12.86 -12.75 -15.96
CA HIS A 116 11.51 -12.94 -16.48
C HIS A 116 10.54 -11.88 -15.92
N SER A 117 10.59 -11.62 -14.61
CA SER A 117 9.75 -10.62 -13.94
C SER A 117 9.97 -9.20 -14.48
N VAL A 118 11.22 -8.76 -14.67
CA VAL A 118 11.49 -7.38 -15.14
C VAL A 118 11.03 -7.11 -16.57
N VAL A 119 10.80 -8.15 -17.38
CA VAL A 119 10.24 -8.02 -18.73
C VAL A 119 8.70 -8.02 -18.70
N GLN A 120 8.09 -8.57 -17.65
CA GLN A 120 6.63 -8.58 -17.50
C GLN A 120 6.13 -7.19 -17.08
N ILE A 121 5.37 -6.55 -17.96
CA ILE A 121 4.85 -5.19 -17.73
C ILE A 121 3.95 -5.09 -16.49
N THR A 122 3.24 -6.17 -16.15
CA THR A 122 2.41 -6.25 -14.93
C THR A 122 3.26 -6.28 -13.67
N TRP A 123 4.38 -7.00 -13.68
CA TRP A 123 5.32 -6.98 -12.56
C TRP A 123 6.00 -5.61 -12.43
N VAL A 124 6.44 -5.00 -13.55
CA VAL A 124 7.00 -3.63 -13.54
C VAL A 124 5.98 -2.62 -13.03
N ARG A 125 4.70 -2.78 -13.37
CA ARG A 125 3.60 -1.98 -12.81
C ARG A 125 3.55 -2.13 -11.29
N ASP A 126 3.40 -3.35 -10.80
CA ASP A 126 3.08 -3.62 -9.40
C ASP A 126 4.27 -3.36 -8.47
N ALA A 127 5.49 -3.69 -8.91
CA ALA A 127 6.69 -3.61 -8.08
C ALA A 127 7.44 -2.27 -8.20
N ILE A 128 7.23 -1.49 -9.25
CA ILE A 128 8.03 -0.27 -9.51
C ILE A 128 7.13 0.93 -9.81
N MET A 129 6.39 0.89 -10.92
CA MET A 129 5.72 2.10 -11.42
C MET A 129 4.59 2.56 -10.50
N ALA A 130 3.70 1.67 -10.08
CA ALA A 130 2.60 2.03 -9.18
C ALA A 130 3.11 2.55 -7.82
N PRO A 131 4.05 1.88 -7.12
CA PRO A 131 4.70 2.43 -5.95
C PRO A 131 5.24 3.85 -6.15
N ILE A 132 6.01 4.09 -7.23
CA ILE A 132 6.61 5.40 -7.48
C ILE A 132 5.52 6.46 -7.71
N THR A 133 4.59 6.21 -8.64
CA THR A 133 3.64 7.24 -9.07
C THR A 133 2.57 7.54 -8.03
N GLU A 134 2.18 6.53 -7.25
CA GLU A 134 1.26 6.69 -6.14
C GLU A 134 1.94 7.45 -4.99
N GLU A 135 3.13 7.04 -4.53
CA GLU A 135 3.79 7.74 -3.43
C GLU A 135 4.16 9.20 -3.78
N ILE A 136 4.49 9.50 -5.04
CA ILE A 136 4.65 10.89 -5.48
C ILE A 136 3.35 11.69 -5.29
N THR A 137 2.23 11.17 -5.78
CA THR A 137 0.93 11.86 -5.68
C THR A 137 0.51 12.03 -4.22
N PHE A 138 0.49 10.93 -3.46
CA PHE A 138 -0.11 10.90 -2.14
C PHE A 138 0.81 11.49 -1.05
N ARG A 139 2.13 11.31 -1.14
CA ARG A 139 3.07 11.75 -0.07
C ARG A 139 3.81 13.00 -0.50
N CYS A 140 4.53 12.93 -1.62
CA CYS A 140 5.36 14.03 -2.09
C CYS A 140 4.54 15.26 -2.47
N CYS A 141 3.30 15.09 -2.94
CA CYS A 141 2.39 16.19 -3.24
C CYS A 141 1.37 16.43 -2.13
N SER A 142 0.46 15.49 -1.87
CA SER A 142 -0.64 15.72 -0.91
C SER A 142 -0.19 15.83 0.55
N ALA A 143 0.59 14.88 1.08
CA ALA A 143 1.04 14.97 2.47
C ALA A 143 1.92 16.19 2.73
N SER A 144 2.78 16.54 1.77
CA SER A 144 3.69 17.71 1.85
C SER A 144 2.95 19.05 1.93
N LEU A 145 1.77 19.17 1.30
CA LEU A 145 0.91 20.34 1.44
C LEU A 145 0.06 20.28 2.72
N MET A 146 -0.44 19.09 3.08
CA MET A 146 -1.31 18.91 4.24
C MET A 146 -0.59 19.18 5.56
N ILE A 147 0.68 18.78 5.69
CA ILE A 147 1.50 19.02 6.89
C ILE A 147 1.81 20.51 7.14
N GLN A 148 1.65 21.38 6.13
CA GLN A 148 1.78 22.83 6.29
C GLN A 148 0.59 23.45 7.05
N CYS A 149 -0.49 22.68 7.24
CA CYS A 149 -1.78 23.16 7.73
C CYS A 149 -2.32 22.33 8.90
N LEU A 150 -1.95 21.06 8.98
CA LEU A 150 -2.35 20.13 10.01
C LEU A 150 -1.14 19.71 10.84
N SER A 151 -1.38 19.24 12.07
CA SER A 151 -0.30 18.59 12.81
C SER A 151 0.15 17.29 12.11
N ARG A 152 1.36 16.83 12.42
CA ARG A 152 1.89 15.57 11.90
C ARG A 152 0.93 14.40 12.11
N SER A 153 0.42 14.22 13.32
CA SER A 153 -0.54 13.16 13.66
C SER A 153 -1.83 13.24 12.83
N HIS A 154 -2.40 14.43 12.64
CA HIS A 154 -3.58 14.61 11.79
C HIS A 154 -3.26 14.31 10.32
N THR A 155 -2.09 14.69 9.84
CA THR A 155 -1.66 14.38 8.47
C THR A 155 -1.52 12.88 8.26
N ILE A 156 -0.92 12.16 9.21
CA ILE A 156 -0.79 10.69 9.20
C ILE A 156 -2.15 10.00 9.16
N LEU A 157 -3.15 10.52 9.87
CA LEU A 157 -4.48 9.91 9.94
C LEU A 157 -5.41 10.31 8.77
N ILE A 158 -5.32 11.53 8.26
CA ILE A 158 -6.27 12.05 7.26
C ILE A 158 -5.79 11.80 5.84
N CYS A 159 -4.50 12.03 5.54
CA CYS A 159 -3.96 11.91 4.19
C CYS A 159 -4.22 10.52 3.54
N PRO A 160 -4.10 9.39 4.26
CA PRO A 160 -4.33 8.06 3.69
C PRO A 160 -5.77 7.76 3.30
N LEU A 161 -6.76 8.54 3.77
CA LEU A 161 -8.17 8.24 3.52
C LEU A 161 -8.50 8.19 2.03
N LEU A 162 -7.99 9.15 1.24
CA LEU A 162 -8.22 9.17 -0.21
C LEU A 162 -7.40 8.10 -0.94
N PHE A 163 -6.21 7.75 -0.44
CA PHE A 163 -5.44 6.63 -0.97
C PHE A 163 -6.23 5.32 -0.81
N ALA A 164 -6.74 5.05 0.38
CA ALA A 164 -7.55 3.88 0.66
C ALA A 164 -8.88 3.90 -0.12
N ALA A 165 -9.58 5.03 -0.11
CA ALA A 165 -10.88 5.20 -0.78
C ALA A 165 -10.77 5.06 -2.29
N SER A 166 -9.62 5.40 -2.89
CA SER A 166 -9.41 5.28 -4.33
C SER A 166 -9.78 3.87 -4.81
N HIS A 167 -9.47 2.82 -4.05
CA HIS A 167 -9.71 1.43 -4.43
C HIS A 167 -11.19 1.03 -4.58
N PHE A 168 -12.14 1.82 -4.05
CA PHE A 168 -13.57 1.58 -4.29
C PHE A 168 -13.97 1.75 -5.76
N HIS A 169 -13.14 2.42 -6.57
CA HIS A 169 -13.40 2.49 -8.01
C HIS A 169 -13.45 1.11 -8.70
N HIS A 170 -12.80 0.10 -8.11
CA HIS A 170 -12.82 -1.27 -8.61
C HIS A 170 -14.09 -2.08 -8.27
N VAL A 171 -15.07 -1.52 -7.52
CA VAL A 171 -16.33 -2.22 -7.25
C VAL A 171 -17.02 -2.63 -8.56
N GLY A 172 -17.02 -1.75 -9.57
CA GLY A 172 -17.59 -2.06 -10.89
C GLY A 172 -16.84 -3.17 -11.63
N ASP A 173 -15.52 -3.26 -11.47
CA ASP A 173 -14.71 -4.35 -12.03
C ASP A 173 -15.04 -5.70 -11.38
N ASP A 174 -15.24 -5.71 -10.06
CA ASP A 174 -15.62 -6.92 -9.32
C ASP A 174 -17.02 -7.40 -9.75
N MET A 175 -17.97 -6.48 -9.92
CA MET A 175 -19.31 -6.83 -10.42
C MET A 175 -19.27 -7.41 -11.84
N ARG A 176 -18.43 -6.85 -12.74
CA ARG A 176 -18.21 -7.41 -14.08
C ARG A 176 -17.62 -8.81 -14.06
N LYS A 177 -16.86 -9.16 -13.01
CA LYS A 177 -16.30 -10.50 -12.80
C LYS A 177 -17.29 -11.49 -12.16
N GLY A 178 -18.54 -11.08 -11.96
CA GLY A 178 -19.62 -11.93 -11.46
C GLY A 178 -19.82 -11.91 -9.94
N PHE A 179 -19.13 -11.03 -9.21
CA PHE A 179 -19.40 -10.83 -7.79
C PHE A 179 -20.69 -10.05 -7.57
N SER A 180 -21.47 -10.40 -6.55
CA SER A 180 -22.64 -9.59 -6.17
C SER A 180 -22.18 -8.22 -5.63
N PHE A 181 -23.07 -7.22 -5.66
CA PHE A 181 -22.75 -5.88 -5.13
C PHE A 181 -22.25 -5.94 -3.68
N SER A 182 -22.92 -6.74 -2.83
CA SER A 182 -22.50 -6.96 -1.44
C SER A 182 -21.10 -7.57 -1.35
N GLN A 183 -20.81 -8.60 -2.15
CA GLN A 183 -19.47 -9.22 -2.18
C GLN A 183 -18.38 -8.25 -2.67
N ALA A 184 -18.66 -7.46 -3.70
CA ALA A 184 -17.74 -6.47 -4.24
C ALA A 184 -17.44 -5.36 -3.21
N ILE A 185 -18.48 -4.83 -2.55
CA ILE A 185 -18.33 -3.84 -1.46
C ILE A 185 -17.52 -4.41 -0.32
N ASN A 186 -17.85 -5.60 0.16
CA ASN A 186 -17.13 -6.27 1.23
C ASN A 186 -15.65 -6.45 0.90
N ARG A 187 -15.34 -6.95 -0.30
CA ARG A 187 -13.96 -7.11 -0.78
C ARG A 187 -13.22 -5.78 -0.82
N ARG A 188 -13.86 -4.70 -1.28
CA ARG A 188 -13.22 -3.37 -1.32
C ARG A 188 -13.15 -2.69 0.05
N ALA A 189 -14.07 -2.97 0.97
CA ALA A 189 -14.00 -2.50 2.34
C ALA A 189 -12.81 -3.12 3.09
N PHE A 190 -12.56 -4.42 2.88
CA PHE A 190 -11.35 -5.06 3.35
C PHE A 190 -10.09 -4.44 2.74
N GLN A 191 -10.12 -4.16 1.43
CA GLN A 191 -9.04 -3.44 0.75
C GLN A 191 -8.78 -2.06 1.32
N PHE A 192 -9.84 -1.29 1.52
CA PHE A 192 -9.75 0.02 2.16
C PHE A 192 -9.02 -0.06 3.49
N LEU A 193 -9.33 -1.07 4.31
CA LEU A 193 -8.76 -1.18 5.65
C LEU A 193 -7.25 -1.41 5.65
N TYR A 194 -6.75 -2.41 4.91
CA TYR A 194 -5.29 -2.64 4.87
C TYR A 194 -4.55 -1.55 4.11
N THR A 195 -5.13 -1.00 3.04
CA THR A 195 -4.51 0.11 2.29
C THR A 195 -4.48 1.39 3.11
N TYR A 196 -5.47 1.63 3.97
CA TYR A 196 -5.45 2.73 4.92
C TYR A 196 -4.32 2.57 5.93
N VAL A 197 -4.18 1.40 6.57
CA VAL A 197 -3.11 1.14 7.55
C VAL A 197 -1.73 1.29 6.92
N PHE A 198 -1.53 0.66 5.77
CA PHE A 198 -0.31 0.87 4.97
C PHE A 198 -0.12 2.35 4.67
N GLY A 199 -1.19 3.04 4.27
CA GLY A 199 -1.10 4.41 3.85
C GLY A 199 -0.73 5.37 4.97
N ALA A 200 -1.23 5.13 6.19
CA ALA A 200 -0.85 5.84 7.40
C ALA A 200 0.62 5.59 7.73
N TYR A 201 1.08 4.34 7.64
CA TYR A 201 2.49 4.01 7.84
C TYR A 201 3.42 4.67 6.80
N ALA A 202 3.04 4.67 5.52
CA ALA A 202 3.79 5.35 4.46
C ALA A 202 3.86 6.87 4.69
N THR A 203 2.77 7.50 5.15
CA THR A 203 2.78 8.92 5.53
C THR A 203 3.65 9.19 6.74
N TYR A 204 3.64 8.31 7.75
CA TYR A 204 4.56 8.38 8.90
C TYR A 204 6.01 8.28 8.45
N LEU A 205 6.37 7.27 7.65
CA LEU A 205 7.71 7.13 7.10
C LEU A 205 8.14 8.37 6.32
N PHE A 206 7.27 8.91 5.47
CA PHE A 206 7.55 10.12 4.70
C PHE A 206 7.86 11.32 5.62
N ILE A 207 7.03 11.55 6.65
CA ILE A 207 7.19 12.68 7.57
C ILE A 207 8.42 12.52 8.46
N SER A 208 8.63 11.33 9.04
CA SER A 208 9.74 11.06 9.96
C SER A 208 11.10 11.05 9.25
N THR A 209 11.16 10.55 8.01
CA THR A 209 12.41 10.50 7.26
C THR A 209 12.65 11.76 6.42
N GLY A 210 11.59 12.47 6.02
CA GLY A 210 11.68 13.56 5.05
C GLY A 210 12.13 13.08 3.66
N HIS A 211 11.87 11.81 3.31
CA HIS A 211 12.32 11.20 2.06
C HIS A 211 11.19 10.48 1.32
N ALA A 212 11.10 10.70 0.01
CA ALA A 212 10.18 9.97 -0.87
C ALA A 212 10.56 8.48 -1.02
N LEU A 213 11.86 8.15 -0.94
CA LEU A 213 12.35 6.79 -1.13
C LEU A 213 11.82 5.81 -0.06
N ALA A 214 11.64 6.28 1.17
CA ALA A 214 11.20 5.45 2.30
C ALA A 214 9.81 4.81 2.09
N PRO A 215 8.74 5.58 1.78
CA PRO A 215 7.46 4.97 1.44
C PRO A 215 7.49 4.22 0.11
N ILE A 216 8.26 4.67 -0.90
CA ILE A 216 8.34 3.98 -2.22
C ILE A 216 8.89 2.56 -2.09
N ILE A 217 10.02 2.37 -1.39
CA ILE A 217 10.60 1.04 -1.22
C ILE A 217 9.69 0.15 -0.37
N THR A 218 9.08 0.72 0.67
CA THR A 218 8.11 0.02 1.54
C THR A 218 6.89 -0.44 0.76
N HIS A 219 6.34 0.41 -0.11
CA HIS A 219 5.23 0.07 -1.00
C HIS A 219 5.63 -1.06 -1.96
N SER A 220 6.78 -0.93 -2.62
CA SER A 220 7.29 -1.93 -3.58
C SER A 220 7.45 -3.32 -2.95
N LEU A 221 7.99 -3.38 -1.72
CA LEU A 221 8.13 -4.61 -0.95
C LEU A 221 6.78 -5.20 -0.56
N CYS A 222 5.85 -4.39 -0.04
CA CYS A 222 4.50 -4.85 0.31
C CYS A 222 3.71 -5.36 -0.91
N ASN A 223 3.82 -4.69 -2.07
CA ASN A 223 3.19 -5.17 -3.31
C ASN A 223 3.78 -6.51 -3.77
N SER A 224 5.08 -6.72 -3.56
CA SER A 224 5.77 -7.95 -3.96
C SER A 224 5.46 -9.13 -3.03
N LEU A 225 5.35 -8.87 -1.72
CA LEU A 225 5.12 -9.91 -0.70
C LEU A 225 3.63 -10.19 -0.46
N GLY A 226 2.75 -9.25 -0.81
CA GLY A 226 1.31 -9.36 -0.59
C GLY A 226 0.93 -9.17 0.89
N LEU A 227 -0.32 -9.51 1.23
CA LEU A 227 -0.75 -9.48 2.63
C LEU A 227 -0.26 -10.72 3.38
N PRO A 228 0.02 -10.61 4.69
CA PRO A 228 0.26 -11.78 5.55
C PRO A 228 -0.81 -12.86 5.39
N LEU A 229 -0.41 -14.05 4.95
CA LEU A 229 -1.31 -15.16 4.67
C LEU A 229 -1.62 -15.98 5.94
N ILE A 230 -2.05 -15.30 7.00
CA ILE A 230 -2.21 -15.89 8.35
C ILE A 230 -3.18 -17.09 8.33
N MET A 231 -4.20 -17.07 7.46
CA MET A 231 -5.15 -18.16 7.34
C MET A 231 -4.56 -19.42 6.69
N GLU A 232 -3.52 -19.28 5.87
CA GLU A 232 -2.84 -20.42 5.23
C GLU A 232 -2.05 -21.26 6.24
N ILE A 233 -1.76 -20.71 7.43
CA ILE A 233 -1.10 -21.43 8.53
C ILE A 233 -1.87 -22.71 8.89
N TYR A 234 -3.21 -22.68 8.84
CA TYR A 234 -4.03 -23.86 9.17
C TYR A 234 -3.83 -25.03 8.20
N GLY A 235 -3.43 -24.74 6.95
CA GLY A 235 -3.17 -25.73 5.91
C GLY A 235 -1.87 -26.54 6.12
N TYR A 236 -0.98 -26.11 7.01
CA TYR A 236 0.28 -26.82 7.24
C TYR A 236 0.06 -28.13 8.02
N PRO A 237 0.61 -29.28 7.53
CA PRO A 237 0.34 -30.58 8.11
C PRO A 237 1.00 -30.77 9.48
N LYS A 238 2.19 -30.20 9.69
CA LYS A 238 2.95 -30.37 10.95
C LYS A 238 2.58 -29.30 11.97
N ARG A 239 2.20 -29.71 13.18
CA ARG A 239 1.92 -28.78 14.30
C ARG A 239 3.12 -27.89 14.63
N SER A 240 4.34 -28.40 14.51
CA SER A 240 5.55 -27.62 14.73
C SER A 240 5.70 -26.47 13.73
N GLN A 241 5.37 -26.70 12.44
CA GLN A 241 5.40 -25.64 11.42
C GLN A 241 4.37 -24.55 11.72
N ARG A 242 3.14 -24.96 12.10
CA ARG A 242 2.09 -24.00 12.49
C ARG A 242 2.50 -23.14 13.68
N ASN A 243 3.05 -23.75 14.71
CA ASN A 243 3.54 -23.03 15.89
C ASN A 243 4.67 -22.07 15.52
N ALA A 244 5.63 -22.52 14.69
CA ALA A 244 6.74 -21.68 14.24
C ALA A 244 6.24 -20.48 13.40
N LEU A 245 5.24 -20.67 12.52
CA LEU A 245 4.63 -19.60 11.74
C LEU A 245 3.92 -18.58 12.65
N TRP A 246 3.10 -19.03 13.60
CA TRP A 246 2.47 -18.14 14.57
C TRP A 246 3.49 -17.33 15.39
N SER A 247 4.53 -18.00 15.88
CA SER A 247 5.64 -17.32 16.57
C SER A 247 6.35 -16.32 15.67
N ALA A 248 6.62 -16.67 14.41
CA ALA A 248 7.31 -15.80 13.45
C ALA A 248 6.48 -14.56 13.09
N TYR A 249 5.16 -14.70 12.89
CA TYR A 249 4.27 -13.55 12.67
C TYR A 249 4.21 -12.65 13.91
N PHE A 250 4.07 -13.23 15.10
CA PHE A 250 4.03 -12.47 16.34
C PHE A 250 5.34 -11.73 16.62
N LEU A 251 6.47 -12.43 16.54
CA LEU A 251 7.80 -11.85 16.73
C LEU A 251 8.13 -10.81 15.66
N GLY A 252 7.69 -11.02 14.41
CA GLY A 252 7.84 -10.04 13.33
C GLY A 252 7.10 -8.74 13.62
N ILE A 253 5.84 -8.81 14.07
CA ILE A 253 5.06 -7.63 14.46
C ILE A 253 5.68 -6.94 15.69
N ALA A 254 6.02 -7.70 16.72
CA ALA A 254 6.64 -7.14 17.93
C ALA A 254 7.98 -6.45 17.61
N GLY A 255 8.84 -7.12 16.85
CA GLY A 255 10.11 -6.58 16.39
C GLY A 255 9.93 -5.33 15.53
N PHE A 256 8.96 -5.33 14.61
CA PHE A 256 8.64 -4.15 13.80
C PHE A 256 8.23 -2.95 14.68
N ILE A 257 7.34 -3.13 15.66
CA ILE A 257 6.90 -2.04 16.55
C ILE A 257 8.08 -1.51 17.37
N THR A 258 8.86 -2.41 17.98
CA THR A 258 10.01 -2.05 18.81
C THR A 258 11.08 -1.34 17.99
N LEU A 259 11.45 -1.85 16.83
CA LEU A 259 12.47 -1.22 15.98
C LEU A 259 12.00 0.11 15.39
N ASN A 260 10.73 0.27 15.03
CA ASN A 260 10.21 1.58 14.61
C ASN A 260 10.36 2.61 15.74
N MET A 261 10.14 2.23 17.00
CA MET A 261 10.32 3.13 18.14
C MET A 261 11.78 3.54 18.36
N PHE A 262 12.74 2.67 18.07
CA PHE A 262 14.17 2.97 18.23
C PHE A 262 14.78 3.69 17.02
N CYS A 263 14.42 3.29 15.79
CA CYS A 263 15.04 3.78 14.58
C CYS A 263 14.44 5.10 14.05
N LEU A 264 13.19 5.42 14.44
CA LEU A 264 12.47 6.60 14.02
C LEU A 264 12.00 7.31 15.32
N GLU A 265 12.80 8.27 15.80
CA GLU A 265 12.71 8.92 17.13
C GLU A 265 11.43 9.79 17.38
N ASP A 266 10.23 9.31 17.08
CA ASP A 266 8.97 10.01 17.36
C ASP A 266 7.98 9.15 18.20
N LEU A 267 8.30 9.03 19.50
CA LEU A 267 7.55 8.27 20.53
C LEU A 267 6.05 8.59 20.61
N LYS A 268 5.62 9.82 20.27
CA LYS A 268 4.20 10.24 20.33
C LYS A 268 3.36 9.77 19.14
N GLU A 269 3.99 9.52 17.99
CA GLU A 269 3.28 9.20 16.75
C GLU A 269 3.15 7.69 16.57
N VAL A 270 4.19 6.92 16.93
CA VAL A 270 4.13 5.45 16.96
C VAL A 270 3.02 4.99 17.90
N THR A 271 2.86 5.57 19.09
CA THR A 271 1.74 5.24 19.99
C THR A 271 0.37 5.56 19.39
N THR A 272 0.27 6.59 18.53
CA THR A 272 -0.99 6.94 17.83
C THR A 272 -1.30 5.91 16.74
N ILE A 273 -0.30 5.50 15.95
CA ILE A 273 -0.45 4.45 14.92
C ILE A 273 -0.71 3.09 15.57
N THR A 274 0.00 2.73 16.64
CA THR A 274 -0.20 1.46 17.37
C THR A 274 -1.58 1.40 18.00
N ARG A 275 -2.04 2.46 18.68
CA ARG A 275 -3.43 2.54 19.19
C ARG A 275 -4.46 2.49 18.06
N PHE A 276 -4.16 3.10 16.92
CA PHE A 276 -5.03 3.04 15.75
C PHE A 276 -5.06 1.63 15.12
N VAL A 277 -3.92 0.95 15.02
CA VAL A 277 -3.81 -0.45 14.59
C VAL A 277 -4.52 -1.37 15.58
N GLU A 278 -4.44 -1.13 16.89
CA GLU A 278 -5.22 -1.85 17.91
C GLU A 278 -6.73 -1.65 17.75
N ILE A 279 -7.18 -0.50 17.25
CA ILE A 279 -8.60 -0.24 16.93
C ILE A 279 -9.00 -0.91 15.60
N VAL A 280 -8.11 -0.88 14.61
CA VAL A 280 -8.37 -1.40 13.26
C VAL A 280 -8.22 -2.90 13.14
N LEU A 281 -7.25 -3.53 13.82
CA LEU A 281 -6.96 -4.95 13.72
C LEU A 281 -8.13 -5.85 14.16
N PRO A 282 -8.93 -5.52 15.19
CA PRO A 282 -10.15 -6.25 15.52
C PRO A 282 -11.25 -6.09 14.47
N VAL A 283 -11.39 -4.88 13.88
CA VAL A 283 -12.31 -4.62 12.77
C VAL A 283 -11.87 -5.39 11.52
N PHE A 284 -10.56 -5.44 11.25
CA PHE A 284 -9.95 -6.22 10.19
C PHE A 284 -10.20 -7.70 10.39
N THR A 285 -10.03 -8.20 11.62
CA THR A 285 -10.29 -9.60 11.96
C THR A 285 -11.76 -9.94 11.78
N ARG A 286 -12.69 -9.09 12.26
CA ARG A 286 -14.14 -9.28 12.06
C ARG A 286 -14.59 -9.15 10.61
N LEU A 287 -14.08 -8.19 9.85
CA LEU A 287 -14.35 -8.08 8.42
C LEU A 287 -13.78 -9.27 7.66
N THR A 288 -12.54 -9.68 7.93
CA THR A 288 -11.92 -10.86 7.28
C THR A 288 -12.75 -12.09 7.55
N LEU A 289 -13.15 -12.34 8.80
CA LEU A 289 -13.98 -13.48 9.17
C LEU A 289 -15.37 -13.42 8.53
N ASN A 290 -16.02 -12.25 8.50
CA ASN A 290 -17.32 -12.08 7.85
C ASN A 290 -17.24 -12.28 6.34
N ILE A 291 -16.24 -11.68 5.69
CA ILE A 291 -16.02 -11.78 4.24
C ILE A 291 -15.63 -13.20 3.85
N MET A 292 -14.84 -13.88 4.68
CA MET A 292 -14.53 -15.30 4.52
C MET A 292 -15.77 -16.17 4.71
N GLY A 293 -16.66 -15.87 5.67
CA GLY A 293 -17.96 -16.54 5.75
C GLY A 293 -18.76 -16.43 4.44
N TYR A 294 -18.71 -15.26 3.79
CA TYR A 294 -19.33 -15.05 2.48
C TYR A 294 -18.59 -15.72 1.29
N LEU A 295 -17.26 -15.80 1.32
CA LEU A 295 -16.45 -16.41 0.25
C LEU A 295 -16.43 -17.94 0.33
N ILE A 296 -16.33 -18.51 1.53
CA ILE A 296 -16.46 -19.95 1.79
C ILE A 296 -17.86 -20.41 1.39
N SER A 297 -18.91 -19.66 1.81
CA SER A 297 -20.29 -19.94 1.37
C SER A 297 -20.45 -19.86 -0.15
N TYR A 298 -19.73 -18.96 -0.84
CA TYR A 298 -19.77 -18.87 -2.31
C TYR A 298 -19.04 -20.03 -3.00
N GLU A 299 -17.89 -20.47 -2.49
CA GLU A 299 -17.21 -21.67 -3.01
C GLU A 299 -18.00 -22.95 -2.74
N ASP A 300 -18.63 -23.07 -1.56
CA ASP A 300 -19.54 -24.17 -1.24
C ASP A 300 -20.77 -24.18 -2.17
N ILE A 301 -21.37 -23.01 -2.46
CA ILE A 301 -22.47 -22.89 -3.43
C ILE A 301 -22.00 -23.25 -4.85
N ARG A 302 -20.76 -22.90 -5.22
CA ARG A 302 -20.18 -23.21 -6.54
C ARG A 302 -19.84 -24.69 -6.68
N MET A 303 -19.38 -25.33 -5.61
CA MET A 303 -19.12 -26.78 -5.53
C MET A 303 -20.42 -27.57 -5.56
N CYS A 304 -21.46 -27.15 -4.82
CA CYS A 304 -22.80 -27.72 -4.90
C CYS A 304 -23.41 -27.64 -6.30
N LYS A 305 -23.20 -26.52 -7.04
CA LYS A 305 -23.66 -26.40 -8.43
C LYS A 305 -22.86 -27.25 -9.43
N LYS A 306 -21.64 -27.67 -9.11
CA LYS A 306 -20.82 -28.57 -9.94
C LYS A 306 -21.00 -30.05 -9.61
N GLY A 307 -21.60 -30.38 -8.47
CA GLY A 307 -21.93 -31.75 -8.05
C GLY A 307 -23.36 -32.20 -8.39
N CYS A 308 -24.19 -31.31 -8.95
CA CYS A 308 -25.53 -31.62 -9.48
C CYS A 308 -25.53 -31.56 -11.02
N THR A 309 -24.78 -32.45 -11.65
CA THR A 309 -24.97 -32.92 -13.04
C THR A 309 -24.41 -34.32 -13.14
#